data_AF-A0A4R4VLV1-F1
#
_entry.id   AF-A0A4R4VLV1-F1
#
_cell.length_a   1.000
_cell.length_b   1.000
_cell.length_c   1.000
_cell.angle_alpha   90.00
_cell.angle_beta   90.00
_cell.angle_gamma   90.00
#
_symmetry.space_group_name_H-M   'P 1'
#
loop_
_entity.id
_entity.type
_entity.pdbx_description
1 polymer ?
#
loop_
_entity_poly.entity_id
_entity_poly.type
_entity_poly.pdbx_seq_one_letter_code
_entity_poly.pdbx_strand_id
1 'polypeptide(L)'
;MSYWWVNQGQTFAAERRDGFLWAPKTGKNGRSFGHWQTMSMVRPSDVVLHYAKGAVRAISRATASASDAPRPSSLPDGVWDQLGWLLPVDMNDLAQPITLDEIPPMMRYQQAQPMFNQHGGVVQGYLYQVDIEWFAQFARHFADRLPVGVEIEARVPAEIAGGAENLLRVLIGEQLLTFDGDNETITAVRGSKAIVSSTGATQSQSVPVSDVQRALDLLQRDSSVICQPEHVGDHSTFIGAVLRTLPGTQLLLQPPTISLEPPSDRSTARPGRGTSMPSGPLDKQVTRNTRTEQPALRRSLVGNKSISQCALCGEEMPIEFLVAAHIKQRSLCSDEEKSDLVNIGMLACKFGCDDLYELGYISVDPSGVIVAASADELHGNFISSALARLAGAPCSAFTSANAKYFQWHRENKYRGGSFELH
;
A
#
# COMPACT_ATOMS: atom_id res chain seq x y z
N MET A 1 3.67 -9.43 11.96
CA MET A 1 4.63 -10.55 11.81
C MET A 1 5.78 -10.09 10.91
N SER A 2 7.03 -10.38 11.26
CA SER A 2 8.23 -10.04 10.47
C SER A 2 8.90 -11.28 9.88
N TYR A 3 9.72 -11.08 8.86
CA TYR A 3 10.43 -12.14 8.14
C TYR A 3 11.93 -11.95 8.24
N TRP A 4 12.65 -13.05 8.37
CA TRP A 4 14.07 -13.05 8.64
C TRP A 4 14.81 -14.08 7.78
N TRP A 5 16.08 -13.82 7.54
CA TRP A 5 17.01 -14.72 6.86
C TRP A 5 18.23 -14.95 7.73
N VAL A 6 18.56 -16.21 8.01
CA VAL A 6 19.72 -16.58 8.81
C VAL A 6 20.73 -17.39 7.99
N ASN A 7 22.01 -17.02 8.08
CA ASN A 7 23.12 -17.74 7.47
C ASN A 7 23.80 -18.68 8.48
N GLN A 8 23.62 -19.99 8.32
CA GLN A 8 24.08 -21.01 9.27
C GLN A 8 25.09 -21.97 8.62
N GLY A 9 26.27 -21.47 8.27
CA GLY A 9 27.28 -22.26 7.57
C GLY A 9 27.69 -23.55 8.30
N GLN A 10 28.13 -23.43 9.57
CA GLN A 10 28.61 -24.56 10.37
C GLN A 10 27.64 -25.01 11.47
N THR A 11 26.69 -24.17 11.86
CA THR A 11 25.84 -24.41 13.05
C THR A 11 24.46 -24.97 12.72
N PHE A 12 24.05 -25.00 11.45
CA PHE A 12 22.71 -25.43 11.02
C PHE A 12 22.29 -26.78 11.59
N ALA A 13 23.17 -27.78 11.59
CA ALA A 13 22.82 -29.14 12.03
C ALA A 13 22.44 -29.22 13.52
N ALA A 14 23.15 -28.48 14.37
CA ALA A 14 22.89 -28.44 15.80
C ALA A 14 21.67 -27.55 16.11
N GLU A 15 21.62 -26.35 15.52
CA GLU A 15 20.51 -25.40 15.67
C GLU A 15 19.17 -25.99 15.21
N ARG A 16 19.17 -26.77 14.11
CA ARG A 16 18.00 -27.51 13.63
C ARG A 16 17.55 -28.61 14.59
N ARG A 17 18.49 -29.44 15.07
CA ARG A 17 18.16 -30.58 15.94
C ARG A 17 17.57 -30.13 17.27
N ASP A 18 18.07 -29.01 17.80
CA ASP A 18 17.79 -28.57 19.16
C ASP A 18 16.77 -27.40 19.20
N GLY A 19 16.32 -26.89 18.05
CA GLY A 19 15.21 -25.92 17.96
C GLY A 19 15.56 -24.50 18.42
N PHE A 20 16.73 -23.99 18.04
CA PHE A 20 17.13 -22.63 18.41
C PHE A 20 17.99 -21.94 17.34
N LEU A 21 18.06 -20.61 17.40
CA LEU A 21 19.12 -19.80 16.81
C LEU A 21 19.99 -19.21 17.92
N TRP A 22 21.29 -19.11 17.68
CA TRP A 22 22.22 -18.57 18.67
C TRP A 22 23.29 -17.69 18.03
N ALA A 23 23.50 -16.50 18.60
CA ALA A 23 24.53 -15.57 18.17
C ALA A 23 25.29 -14.99 19.39
N PRO A 24 26.62 -14.81 19.31
CA PRO A 24 27.36 -14.15 20.38
C PRO A 24 26.99 -12.66 20.46
N LYS A 25 27.02 -12.08 21.66
CA LYS A 25 26.81 -10.63 21.83
C LYS A 25 28.05 -9.80 21.47
N THR A 26 29.23 -10.40 21.55
CA THR A 26 30.53 -9.75 21.31
C THR A 26 31.40 -10.63 20.40
N GLY A 27 32.13 -10.02 19.47
CA GLY A 27 33.01 -10.75 18.56
C GLY A 27 34.37 -11.05 19.18
N LYS A 28 35.27 -11.65 18.38
CA LYS A 28 36.58 -12.12 18.87
C LYS A 28 37.45 -11.04 19.55
N ASN A 29 37.21 -9.76 19.25
CA ASN A 29 38.03 -8.63 19.70
C ASN A 29 37.19 -7.55 20.42
N GLY A 30 36.04 -7.90 21.03
CA GLY A 30 35.15 -6.93 21.68
C GLY A 30 34.40 -6.00 20.71
N ARG A 31 34.57 -6.17 19.40
CA ARG A 31 33.75 -5.49 18.37
C ARG A 31 32.35 -6.12 18.34
N SER A 32 31.34 -5.31 18.58
CA SER A 32 29.93 -5.64 18.32
C SER A 32 29.67 -5.53 16.82
N PHE A 33 29.16 -6.58 16.19
CA PHE A 33 28.68 -6.52 14.81
C PHE A 33 27.17 -6.23 14.85
N GLY A 34 26.72 -5.18 14.15
CA GLY A 34 25.32 -4.73 14.14
C GLY A 34 24.29 -5.82 13.77
N HIS A 35 24.72 -6.89 13.09
CA HIS A 35 23.89 -8.05 12.73
C HIS A 35 23.54 -8.99 13.90
N TRP A 36 24.05 -8.76 15.12
CA TRP A 36 23.66 -9.54 16.30
C TRP A 36 22.62 -8.83 17.16
N GLN A 37 22.51 -7.50 17.05
CA GLN A 37 21.41 -6.75 17.67
C GLN A 37 20.06 -7.03 17.00
N THR A 38 20.05 -7.54 15.76
CA THR A 38 18.81 -7.94 15.08
C THR A 38 18.13 -9.13 15.76
N MET A 39 18.85 -9.99 16.49
CA MET A 39 18.25 -11.07 17.29
C MET A 39 17.26 -10.54 18.33
N SER A 40 17.55 -9.38 18.96
CA SER A 40 16.63 -8.77 19.94
C SER A 40 15.41 -8.11 19.30
N MET A 41 15.37 -7.98 17.97
CA MET A 41 14.22 -7.46 17.23
C MET A 41 13.21 -8.55 16.87
N VAL A 42 13.62 -9.82 16.91
CA VAL A 42 12.74 -10.95 16.57
C VAL A 42 11.68 -11.12 17.66
N ARG A 43 10.42 -11.20 17.23
CA ARG A 43 9.26 -11.38 18.11
C ARG A 43 8.66 -12.77 17.95
N PRO A 44 7.93 -13.27 18.96
CA PRO A 44 7.15 -14.49 18.82
C PRO A 44 6.26 -14.43 17.57
N SER A 45 6.12 -15.56 16.88
CA SER A 45 5.43 -15.74 15.60
C SER A 45 6.13 -15.23 14.34
N ASP A 46 7.26 -14.51 14.45
CA ASP A 46 8.08 -14.15 13.28
C ASP A 46 8.62 -15.39 12.57
N VAL A 47 8.87 -15.26 11.27
CA VAL A 47 9.27 -16.38 10.40
C VAL A 47 10.72 -16.22 9.95
N VAL A 48 11.49 -17.31 9.97
CA VAL A 48 12.93 -17.29 9.62
C VAL A 48 13.25 -18.30 8.52
N LEU A 49 13.88 -17.86 7.44
CA LEU A 49 14.47 -18.71 6.40
C LEU A 49 15.92 -19.09 6.77
N HIS A 50 16.23 -20.38 6.71
CA HIS A 50 17.52 -20.93 7.12
C HIS A 50 18.39 -21.26 5.91
N TYR A 51 19.42 -20.44 5.65
CA TYR A 51 20.38 -20.63 4.58
C TYR A 51 21.67 -21.28 5.08
N ALA A 52 22.00 -22.46 4.53
CA ALA A 52 23.21 -23.19 4.88
C ALA A 52 23.73 -23.99 3.68
N LYS A 53 25.05 -24.08 3.55
CA LYS A 53 25.72 -24.88 2.49
C LYS A 53 25.13 -24.61 1.08
N GLY A 54 25.02 -23.35 0.70
CA GLY A 54 24.59 -22.94 -0.65
C GLY A 54 23.08 -22.97 -0.92
N ALA A 55 22.25 -23.28 0.08
CA ALA A 55 20.81 -23.44 -0.12
C ALA A 55 19.99 -22.98 1.09
N VAL A 56 18.74 -22.56 0.86
CA VAL A 56 17.69 -22.48 1.89
C VAL A 56 17.22 -23.89 2.19
N ARG A 57 17.26 -24.29 3.46
CA ARG A 57 17.06 -25.69 3.89
C ARG A 57 15.89 -25.88 4.83
N ALA A 58 15.57 -24.87 5.63
CA ALA A 58 14.48 -24.93 6.59
C ALA A 58 13.79 -23.56 6.70
N ILE A 59 12.60 -23.59 7.27
CA ILE A 59 11.86 -22.42 7.72
C ILE A 59 11.46 -22.65 9.17
N SER A 60 11.49 -21.62 9.99
CA SER A 60 11.04 -21.73 11.38
C SER A 60 10.14 -20.57 11.79
N ARG A 61 9.40 -20.79 12.88
CA ARG A 61 8.66 -19.76 13.59
C ARG A 61 9.30 -19.51 14.94
N ALA A 62 9.57 -18.24 15.27
CA ALA A 62 10.03 -17.87 16.61
C ALA A 62 8.95 -18.18 17.65
N THR A 63 9.27 -18.96 18.67
CA THR A 63 8.32 -19.34 19.73
C THR A 63 8.39 -18.41 20.93
N ALA A 64 9.49 -17.67 21.06
CA ALA A 64 9.70 -16.65 22.09
C ALA A 64 10.60 -15.52 21.55
N SER A 65 10.74 -14.43 22.31
CA SER A 65 11.78 -13.44 22.08
C SER A 65 13.16 -13.99 22.44
N ALA A 66 14.22 -13.42 21.84
CA ALA A 66 15.58 -13.81 22.18
C ALA A 66 15.93 -13.47 23.65
N SER A 67 16.65 -14.38 24.31
CA SER A 67 17.08 -14.25 25.70
C SER A 67 18.58 -14.45 25.86
N ASP A 68 19.12 -13.98 26.98
CA ASP A 68 20.52 -14.17 27.32
C ASP A 68 20.79 -15.63 27.70
N ALA A 69 21.75 -16.26 27.02
CA ALA A 69 22.11 -17.64 27.29
C ALA A 69 23.59 -17.92 26.99
N PRO A 70 24.23 -18.86 27.72
CA PRO A 70 25.55 -19.35 27.34
C PRO A 70 25.49 -20.03 25.96
N ARG A 71 26.64 -20.15 25.30
CA ARG A 71 26.77 -20.94 24.07
C ARG A 71 26.29 -22.39 24.32
N PRO A 72 25.33 -22.90 23.54
CA PRO A 72 24.92 -24.29 23.66
C PRO A 72 26.08 -25.25 23.35
N SER A 73 26.28 -26.26 24.21
CA SER A 73 27.33 -27.28 24.07
C SER A 73 27.15 -28.16 22.83
N SER A 74 25.97 -28.13 22.21
CA SER A 74 25.67 -28.82 20.97
C SER A 74 26.29 -28.19 19.72
N LEU A 75 26.75 -26.94 19.78
CA LEU A 75 27.41 -26.26 18.66
C LEU A 75 28.86 -26.75 18.51
N PRO A 76 29.41 -26.85 17.28
CA PRO A 76 30.80 -27.26 17.05
C PRO A 76 31.82 -26.44 17.85
N ASP A 77 32.95 -27.07 18.20
CA ASP A 77 34.00 -26.47 19.00
C ASP A 77 34.53 -25.16 18.38
N GLY A 78 34.65 -24.14 19.22
CA GLY A 78 35.16 -22.81 18.87
C GLY A 78 35.67 -22.09 20.11
N VAL A 79 36.52 -21.08 19.90
CA VAL A 79 37.37 -20.41 20.93
C VAL A 79 36.60 -19.55 21.97
N TRP A 80 35.32 -19.82 22.29
CA TRP A 80 34.49 -18.85 23.04
C TRP A 80 33.56 -19.45 24.10
N ASP A 81 33.85 -19.16 25.36
CA ASP A 81 32.98 -19.27 26.55
C ASP A 81 31.99 -18.08 26.65
N GLN A 82 31.31 -17.70 25.55
CA GLN A 82 30.60 -16.42 25.50
C GLN A 82 29.09 -16.52 25.76
N LEU A 83 28.60 -15.57 26.57
CA LEU A 83 27.20 -15.20 26.68
C LEU A 83 26.70 -14.64 25.34
N GLY A 84 25.55 -15.12 24.88
CA GLY A 84 24.95 -14.79 23.60
C GLY A 84 23.44 -14.56 23.69
N TRP A 85 22.85 -14.30 22.53
CA TRP A 85 21.40 -14.35 22.32
C TRP A 85 21.02 -15.76 21.91
N LEU A 86 20.02 -16.33 22.59
CA LEU A 86 19.34 -17.56 22.19
C LEU A 86 17.91 -17.24 21.83
N LEU A 87 17.49 -17.65 20.64
CA LEU A 87 16.13 -17.49 20.13
C LEU A 87 15.52 -18.87 19.93
N PRO A 88 14.53 -19.27 20.74
CA PRO A 88 13.79 -20.51 20.54
C PRO A 88 12.96 -20.44 19.24
N VAL A 89 13.04 -21.48 18.41
CA VAL A 89 12.31 -21.57 17.15
C VAL A 89 11.73 -22.96 16.94
N ASP A 90 10.55 -23.02 16.33
CA ASP A 90 9.95 -24.26 15.83
C ASP A 90 10.31 -24.42 14.34
N MET A 91 11.26 -25.31 14.05
CA MET A 91 11.90 -25.43 12.73
C MET A 91 11.35 -26.61 11.95
N ASN A 92 11.00 -26.34 10.70
CA ASN A 92 10.52 -27.31 9.73
C ASN A 92 11.43 -27.32 8.51
N ASP A 93 11.86 -28.52 8.11
CA ASP A 93 12.64 -28.67 6.88
C ASP A 93 11.79 -28.39 5.65
N LEU A 94 12.44 -27.85 4.63
CA LEU A 94 11.86 -27.83 3.29
C LEU A 94 11.84 -29.24 2.73
N ALA A 95 10.80 -29.55 1.95
CA ALA A 95 10.68 -30.84 1.26
C ALA A 95 11.89 -31.08 0.32
N GLN A 96 12.39 -30.01 -0.30
CA GLN A 96 13.65 -30.00 -1.04
C GLN A 96 14.41 -28.69 -0.79
N PRO A 97 15.75 -28.73 -0.58
CA PRO A 97 16.55 -27.52 -0.47
C PRO A 97 16.43 -26.64 -1.73
N ILE A 98 16.43 -25.33 -1.53
CA ILE A 98 16.41 -24.32 -2.60
C ILE A 98 17.81 -23.74 -2.72
N THR A 99 18.53 -24.07 -3.78
CA THR A 99 19.88 -23.54 -4.01
C THR A 99 19.85 -22.06 -4.36
N LEU A 100 20.95 -21.35 -4.13
CA LEU A 100 21.03 -19.91 -4.44
C LEU A 100 20.75 -19.60 -5.91
N ASP A 101 21.16 -20.48 -6.81
CA ASP A 101 20.99 -20.31 -8.27
C ASP A 101 19.53 -20.51 -8.71
N GLU A 102 18.74 -21.27 -7.94
CA GLU A 102 17.30 -21.39 -8.16
C GLU A 102 16.55 -20.13 -7.75
N ILE A 103 17.11 -19.30 -6.86
CA ILE A 103 16.50 -18.00 -6.52
C ILE A 103 16.69 -17.05 -7.71
N PRO A 104 15.59 -16.55 -8.32
CA PRO A 104 15.66 -15.75 -9.54
C PRO A 104 16.64 -14.58 -9.43
N PRO A 105 17.49 -14.33 -10.46
CA PRO A 105 18.41 -13.20 -10.51
C PRO A 105 17.79 -11.87 -10.05
N MET A 106 16.60 -11.52 -10.52
CA MET A 106 15.95 -10.25 -10.18
C MET A 106 15.72 -10.10 -8.66
N MET A 107 15.46 -11.21 -7.95
CA MET A 107 15.31 -11.23 -6.49
C MET A 107 16.64 -11.10 -5.74
N ARG A 108 17.77 -11.26 -6.42
CA ARG A 108 19.12 -11.14 -5.85
C ARG A 108 19.87 -9.88 -6.28
N TYR A 109 19.57 -9.32 -7.46
CA TYR A 109 20.31 -8.20 -8.07
C TYR A 109 19.58 -6.84 -8.08
N GLN A 110 18.24 -6.81 -8.19
CA GLN A 110 17.50 -5.56 -8.52
C GLN A 110 16.92 -4.83 -7.32
N GLN A 111 16.78 -5.49 -6.16
CA GLN A 111 16.32 -4.89 -4.91
C GLN A 111 17.36 -5.17 -3.83
N ALA A 112 17.84 -4.12 -3.16
CA ALA A 112 18.91 -4.19 -2.16
C ALA A 112 18.42 -4.86 -0.87
N GLN A 113 18.15 -6.16 -0.91
CA GLN A 113 17.90 -6.94 0.29
C GLN A 113 19.23 -7.15 1.05
N PRO A 114 19.24 -7.02 2.38
CA PRO A 114 20.48 -6.92 3.15
C PRO A 114 21.26 -8.24 3.22
N MET A 115 20.67 -9.39 2.83
CA MET A 115 21.34 -10.69 2.78
C MET A 115 22.06 -10.96 1.45
N PHE A 116 21.91 -10.12 0.42
CA PHE A 116 22.60 -10.27 -0.87
C PHE A 116 23.56 -9.10 -1.15
N ASN A 117 24.67 -9.39 -1.82
CA ASN A 117 25.60 -8.39 -2.33
C ASN A 117 25.17 -7.91 -3.73
N GLN A 118 25.84 -6.88 -4.26
CA GLN A 118 25.56 -6.33 -5.59
C GLN A 118 25.67 -7.34 -6.76
N HIS A 119 26.31 -8.49 -6.54
CA HIS A 119 26.44 -9.59 -7.49
C HIS A 119 25.51 -10.77 -7.13
N GLY A 120 24.49 -10.55 -6.28
CA GLY A 120 23.49 -11.55 -5.93
C GLY A 120 24.03 -12.74 -5.13
N GLY A 121 25.25 -12.63 -4.60
CA GLY A 121 25.83 -13.58 -3.66
C GLY A 121 25.43 -13.27 -2.23
N VAL A 122 25.33 -14.29 -1.37
CA VAL A 122 24.97 -14.08 0.05
C VAL A 122 26.10 -13.35 0.79
N VAL A 123 25.76 -12.29 1.52
CA VAL A 123 26.74 -11.50 2.30
C VAL A 123 27.16 -12.20 3.59
N GLN A 124 28.31 -11.79 4.13
CA GLN A 124 28.82 -12.29 5.40
C GLN A 124 28.13 -11.60 6.59
N GLY A 125 27.34 -12.36 7.32
CA GLY A 125 26.68 -11.98 8.58
C GLY A 125 25.64 -13.04 8.97
N TYR A 126 25.04 -12.89 10.15
CA TYR A 126 24.22 -13.97 10.74
C TYR A 126 22.74 -13.85 10.43
N LEU A 127 22.07 -12.76 10.88
CA LEU A 127 20.63 -12.60 10.79
C LEU A 127 20.25 -11.27 10.14
N TYR A 128 19.37 -11.32 9.15
CA TYR A 128 18.91 -10.19 8.35
C TYR A 128 17.38 -10.11 8.35
N GLN A 129 16.84 -8.91 8.53
CA GLN A 129 15.42 -8.68 8.27
C GLN A 129 15.18 -8.72 6.76
N VAL A 130 14.11 -9.40 6.38
CA VAL A 130 13.71 -9.61 4.99
C VAL A 130 12.49 -8.76 4.70
N ASP A 131 12.50 -8.05 3.57
CA ASP A 131 11.32 -7.37 3.11
C ASP A 131 10.19 -8.37 2.83
N ILE A 132 8.98 -8.04 3.28
CA ILE A 132 7.82 -8.91 3.17
C ILE A 132 7.38 -9.14 1.73
N GLU A 133 7.56 -8.19 0.81
CA GLU A 133 7.26 -8.42 -0.61
C GLU A 133 8.26 -9.40 -1.23
N TRP A 134 9.52 -9.33 -0.81
CA TRP A 134 10.53 -10.31 -1.18
C TRP A 134 10.20 -11.70 -0.62
N PHE A 135 9.87 -11.80 0.68
CA PHE A 135 9.52 -13.07 1.31
C PHE A 135 8.28 -13.69 0.66
N ALA A 136 7.25 -12.89 0.38
CA ALA A 136 6.05 -13.35 -0.30
C ALA A 136 6.34 -13.81 -1.75
N GLN A 137 7.29 -13.19 -2.46
CA GLN A 137 7.76 -13.69 -3.76
C GLN A 137 8.47 -15.03 -3.62
N PHE A 138 9.39 -15.13 -2.65
CA PHE A 138 10.15 -16.36 -2.39
C PHE A 138 9.23 -17.53 -2.04
N ALA A 139 8.32 -17.33 -1.09
CA ALA A 139 7.43 -18.37 -0.60
C ALA A 139 6.42 -18.84 -1.66
N ARG A 140 6.03 -17.97 -2.60
CA ARG A 140 5.23 -18.36 -3.77
C ARG A 140 6.03 -19.17 -4.78
N HIS A 141 7.23 -18.72 -5.12
CA HIS A 141 8.06 -19.38 -6.13
C HIS A 141 8.47 -20.80 -5.71
N PHE A 142 8.55 -21.06 -4.41
CA PHE A 142 8.91 -22.36 -3.83
C PHE A 142 7.79 -22.94 -2.94
N ALA A 143 6.53 -22.63 -3.24
CA ALA A 143 5.38 -23.04 -2.43
C ALA A 143 5.27 -24.56 -2.27
N ASP A 144 5.66 -25.31 -3.29
CA ASP A 144 5.71 -26.77 -3.32
C ASP A 144 6.76 -27.37 -2.39
N ARG A 145 7.76 -26.57 -1.97
CA ARG A 145 8.87 -27.02 -1.11
C ARG A 145 8.75 -26.54 0.33
N LEU A 146 7.90 -25.56 0.59
CA LEU A 146 7.64 -25.06 1.94
C LEU A 146 6.65 -25.97 2.69
N PRO A 147 6.80 -26.13 4.02
CA PRO A 147 5.86 -26.89 4.83
C PRO A 147 4.46 -26.28 4.84
N VAL A 148 3.44 -27.15 4.91
CA VAL A 148 2.02 -26.76 5.00
C VAL A 148 1.80 -25.97 6.30
N GLY A 149 1.28 -24.75 6.21
CA GLY A 149 1.06 -23.85 7.35
C GLY A 149 1.94 -22.59 7.37
N VAL A 150 2.75 -22.36 6.33
CA VAL A 150 3.32 -21.02 6.06
C VAL A 150 2.20 -20.15 5.47
N GLU A 151 1.33 -19.63 6.35
CA GLU A 151 0.38 -18.58 5.99
C GLU A 151 1.17 -17.31 5.64
N ILE A 152 1.37 -17.08 4.35
CA ILE A 152 1.70 -15.74 3.86
C ILE A 152 0.42 -14.95 4.09
N GLU A 153 0.37 -14.11 5.12
CA GLU A 153 -0.65 -13.05 5.19
C GLU A 153 -0.57 -12.30 3.87
N ALA A 154 -1.50 -12.59 2.96
CA ALA A 154 -1.58 -11.93 1.67
C ALA A 154 -1.67 -10.45 1.99
N ARG A 155 -0.66 -9.68 1.57
CA ARG A 155 -0.68 -8.23 1.75
C ARG A 155 -1.88 -7.71 0.98
N VAL A 156 -2.91 -7.44 1.76
CA VAL A 156 -4.08 -6.70 1.39
C VAL A 156 -3.58 -5.36 0.82
N PRO A 157 -3.98 -4.94 -0.39
CA PRO A 157 -3.57 -3.66 -0.95
C PRO A 157 -3.77 -2.52 0.07
N ALA A 158 -2.89 -1.52 0.11
CA ALA A 158 -2.93 -0.43 1.10
C ALA A 158 -4.30 0.29 1.13
N GLU A 159 -5.03 0.21 0.01
CA GLU A 159 -6.40 0.68 -0.18
C GLU A 159 -7.42 -0.02 0.73
N ILE A 160 -7.20 -1.31 1.03
CA ILE A 160 -8.03 -2.10 1.95
C ILE A 160 -7.61 -1.85 3.41
N ALA A 161 -6.32 -1.60 3.67
CA ALA A 161 -5.83 -1.24 5.00
C ALA A 161 -6.40 0.11 5.49
N GLY A 162 -6.80 0.99 4.57
CA GLY A 162 -7.53 2.23 4.88
C GLY A 162 -9.04 2.06 5.08
N GLY A 163 -9.59 0.85 4.96
CA GLY A 163 -11.01 0.54 5.14
C GLY A 163 -11.92 0.94 3.96
N ALA A 164 -13.17 0.48 4.02
CA ALA A 164 -14.17 0.68 2.97
C ALA A 164 -14.46 2.16 2.68
N GLU A 165 -14.50 3.00 3.72
CA GLU A 165 -14.75 4.42 3.55
C GLU A 165 -13.68 5.08 2.67
N ASN A 166 -12.40 4.78 2.95
CA ASN A 166 -11.28 5.30 2.17
C ASN A 166 -11.34 4.85 0.71
N LEU A 167 -11.59 3.56 0.48
CA LEU A 167 -11.74 3.00 -0.86
C LEU A 167 -12.85 3.71 -1.64
N LEU A 168 -14.03 3.86 -1.02
CA LEU A 168 -15.18 4.53 -1.66
C LEU A 168 -14.90 6.00 -1.94
N ARG A 169 -14.21 6.71 -1.04
CA ARG A 169 -13.86 8.13 -1.24
C ARG A 169 -12.87 8.34 -2.39
N VAL A 170 -11.92 7.42 -2.57
CA VAL A 170 -10.98 7.44 -3.71
C VAL A 170 -11.74 7.23 -5.02
N LEU A 171 -12.77 6.37 -5.03
CA LEU A 171 -13.57 6.04 -6.20
C LEU A 171 -14.70 7.04 -6.51
N ILE A 172 -14.86 8.12 -5.72
CA ILE A 172 -15.84 9.17 -6.03
C ILE A 172 -15.59 9.70 -7.44
N GLY A 173 -16.63 9.68 -8.28
CA GLY A 173 -16.59 10.15 -9.67
C GLY A 173 -16.02 9.17 -10.69
N GLU A 174 -15.61 7.96 -10.29
CA GLU A 174 -15.24 6.89 -11.22
C GLU A 174 -16.48 6.13 -11.70
N GLN A 175 -16.49 5.73 -12.98
CA GLN A 175 -17.54 4.88 -13.53
C GLN A 175 -17.21 3.40 -13.26
N LEU A 176 -18.07 2.75 -12.48
CA LEU A 176 -17.96 1.36 -12.08
C LEU A 176 -18.95 0.53 -12.89
N LEU A 177 -18.44 -0.43 -13.66
CA LEU A 177 -19.27 -1.38 -14.40
C LEU A 177 -19.68 -2.53 -13.48
N THR A 178 -20.98 -2.62 -13.18
CA THR A 178 -21.59 -3.66 -12.33
C THR A 178 -21.84 -4.96 -13.11
N PHE A 179 -22.12 -6.05 -12.39
CA PHE A 179 -22.26 -7.39 -12.99
C PHE A 179 -23.53 -7.60 -13.82
N ASP A 180 -24.56 -6.80 -13.56
CA ASP A 180 -25.78 -6.69 -14.36
C ASP A 180 -25.60 -5.80 -15.60
N GLY A 181 -24.42 -5.18 -15.78
CA GLY A 181 -24.06 -4.40 -16.95
C GLY A 181 -24.35 -2.91 -16.85
N ASP A 182 -24.78 -2.43 -15.69
CA ASP A 182 -24.99 -1.02 -15.44
C ASP A 182 -23.67 -0.29 -15.16
N ASN A 183 -23.62 0.99 -15.55
CA ASN A 183 -22.54 1.89 -15.16
C ASN A 183 -23.04 2.74 -14.00
N GLU A 184 -22.42 2.53 -12.84
CA GLU A 184 -22.70 3.25 -11.61
C GLU A 184 -21.55 4.20 -11.26
N THR A 185 -21.88 5.32 -10.62
CA THR A 185 -20.89 6.31 -10.20
C THR A 185 -21.14 6.70 -8.76
N ILE A 186 -20.09 6.66 -7.94
CA ILE A 186 -20.14 7.16 -6.57
C ILE A 186 -20.12 8.68 -6.64
N THR A 187 -21.21 9.32 -6.23
CA THR A 187 -21.34 10.79 -6.27
C THR A 187 -20.91 11.43 -4.97
N ALA A 188 -21.03 10.70 -3.85
CA ALA A 188 -20.70 11.18 -2.51
C ALA A 188 -20.46 10.02 -1.54
N VAL A 189 -19.70 10.27 -0.48
CA VAL A 189 -19.67 9.43 0.73
C VAL A 189 -20.02 10.32 1.92
N ARG A 190 -21.17 10.07 2.55
CA ARG A 190 -21.76 10.88 3.61
C ARG A 190 -21.98 10.02 4.86
N GLY A 191 -21.19 10.28 5.91
CA GLY A 191 -21.21 9.44 7.11
C GLY A 191 -20.96 7.98 6.76
N SER A 192 -21.81 7.07 7.24
CA SER A 192 -21.71 5.63 7.01
C SER A 192 -22.32 5.13 5.70
N LYS A 193 -22.56 6.01 4.72
CA LYS A 193 -23.24 5.68 3.45
C LYS A 193 -22.55 6.27 2.22
N ALA A 194 -22.39 5.47 1.17
CA ALA A 194 -22.07 5.92 -0.18
C ALA A 194 -23.35 6.23 -0.97
N ILE A 195 -23.31 7.27 -1.79
CA ILE A 195 -24.41 7.67 -2.68
C ILE A 195 -24.01 7.33 -4.12
N VAL A 196 -24.83 6.53 -4.79
CA VAL A 196 -24.52 5.92 -6.08
C VAL A 196 -25.58 6.33 -7.10
N SER A 197 -25.15 6.72 -8.30
CA SER A 197 -26.06 7.01 -9.42
C SER A 197 -25.80 6.07 -10.58
N SER A 198 -26.84 5.40 -11.07
CA SER A 198 -26.78 4.56 -12.27
C SER A 198 -27.06 5.40 -13.52
N THR A 199 -26.41 5.05 -14.64
CA THR A 199 -26.56 5.79 -15.91
C THR A 199 -28.02 5.76 -16.39
N GLY A 200 -28.69 6.91 -16.42
CA GLY A 200 -30.09 7.03 -16.83
C GLY A 200 -31.12 6.90 -15.70
N ALA A 201 -30.69 6.67 -14.45
CA ALA A 201 -31.58 6.66 -13.29
C ALA A 201 -31.93 8.09 -12.82
N THR A 202 -33.18 8.31 -12.43
CA THR A 202 -33.65 9.59 -11.88
C THR A 202 -33.40 9.73 -10.38
N GLN A 203 -33.10 8.63 -9.68
CA GLN A 203 -32.85 8.60 -8.24
C GLN A 203 -31.51 7.93 -7.93
N SER A 204 -30.79 8.51 -6.95
CA SER A 204 -29.56 7.93 -6.43
C SER A 204 -29.86 6.89 -5.35
N GLN A 205 -29.05 5.83 -5.34
CA GLN A 205 -29.10 4.75 -4.37
C GLN A 205 -28.18 5.06 -3.19
N SER A 206 -28.45 4.49 -2.03
CA SER A 206 -27.60 4.63 -0.84
C SER A 206 -27.08 3.26 -0.42
N VAL A 207 -25.75 3.11 -0.42
CA VAL A 207 -25.05 1.87 -0.08
C VAL A 207 -24.37 2.03 1.28
N PRO A 208 -24.63 1.17 2.27
CA PRO A 208 -23.92 1.21 3.56
C PRO A 208 -22.43 0.92 3.40
N VAL A 209 -21.58 1.79 3.97
CA VAL A 209 -20.11 1.59 4.01
C VAL A 209 -19.77 0.27 4.73
N SER A 210 -20.57 -0.12 5.72
CA SER A 210 -20.43 -1.40 6.45
C SER A 210 -20.58 -2.63 5.56
N ASP A 211 -21.37 -2.55 4.49
CA ASP A 211 -21.56 -3.71 3.59
C ASP A 211 -20.35 -3.89 2.68
N VAL A 212 -19.75 -2.78 2.24
CA VAL A 212 -18.47 -2.79 1.53
C VAL A 212 -17.35 -3.26 2.47
N GLN A 213 -17.34 -2.82 3.73
CA GLN A 213 -16.36 -3.27 4.73
C GLN A 213 -16.47 -4.77 4.99
N ARG A 214 -17.70 -5.28 5.16
CA ARG A 214 -17.93 -6.72 5.32
C ARG A 214 -17.37 -7.51 4.13
N ALA A 215 -17.56 -7.01 2.92
CA ALA A 215 -17.04 -7.67 1.72
C ALA A 215 -15.50 -7.59 1.63
N LEU A 216 -14.87 -6.50 2.07
CA LEU A 216 -13.42 -6.39 2.22
C LEU A 216 -12.87 -7.36 3.27
N ASP A 217 -13.55 -7.49 4.42
CA ASP A 217 -13.17 -8.41 5.49
C ASP A 217 -13.25 -9.87 5.03
N LEU A 218 -14.31 -10.22 4.28
CA LEU A 218 -14.44 -11.54 3.65
C LEU A 218 -13.34 -11.78 2.61
N LEU A 219 -13.07 -10.80 1.74
CA LEU A 219 -12.01 -10.90 0.75
C LEU A 219 -10.62 -11.04 1.40
N GLN A 220 -10.39 -10.37 2.53
CA GLN A 220 -9.16 -10.47 3.30
C GLN A 220 -9.02 -11.83 4.01
N ARG A 221 -10.10 -12.33 4.61
CA ARG A 221 -10.10 -13.60 5.35
C ARG A 221 -10.03 -14.82 4.43
N ASP A 222 -10.86 -14.83 3.40
CA ASP A 222 -11.14 -16.01 2.60
C ASP A 222 -10.46 -15.95 1.22
N SER A 223 -9.70 -14.88 0.94
CA SER A 223 -9.12 -14.55 -0.38
C SER A 223 -10.15 -14.48 -1.51
N SER A 224 -11.44 -14.55 -1.18
CA SER A 224 -12.55 -14.57 -2.14
C SER A 224 -13.84 -14.12 -1.45
N VAL A 225 -14.74 -13.55 -2.23
CA VAL A 225 -16.07 -13.15 -1.77
C VAL A 225 -17.08 -13.34 -2.88
N ILE A 226 -18.16 -14.04 -2.56
CA ILE A 226 -19.30 -14.22 -3.47
C ILE A 226 -20.16 -12.96 -3.38
N CYS A 227 -20.32 -12.27 -4.50
CA CYS A 227 -21.06 -11.02 -4.62
C CYS A 227 -22.53 -11.30 -4.95
N GLN A 228 -23.25 -11.88 -3.99
CA GLN A 228 -24.69 -12.12 -4.06
C GLN A 228 -25.38 -11.59 -2.79
N PRO A 229 -26.70 -11.27 -2.83
CA PRO A 229 -27.41 -10.70 -1.69
C PRO A 229 -27.28 -11.48 -0.38
N GLU A 230 -27.28 -12.80 -0.46
CA GLU A 230 -27.12 -13.71 0.69
C GLU A 230 -25.76 -13.64 1.37
N HIS A 231 -24.72 -13.10 0.70
CA HIS A 231 -23.34 -13.05 1.20
C HIS A 231 -22.90 -11.62 1.58
N VAL A 232 -23.26 -10.62 0.77
CA VAL A 232 -22.78 -9.24 0.93
C VAL A 232 -23.91 -8.19 1.04
N GLY A 233 -25.17 -8.62 0.98
CA GLY A 233 -26.34 -7.74 1.08
C GLY A 233 -26.86 -7.23 -0.27
N ASP A 234 -27.95 -6.46 -0.23
CA ASP A 234 -28.76 -6.06 -1.41
C ASP A 234 -27.96 -5.30 -2.50
N HIS A 235 -26.84 -4.67 -2.13
CA HIS A 235 -25.96 -3.93 -3.05
C HIS A 235 -24.83 -4.79 -3.64
N SER A 236 -25.02 -6.10 -3.70
CA SER A 236 -24.01 -7.09 -4.09
C SER A 236 -23.33 -6.81 -5.45
N THR A 237 -24.07 -6.31 -6.45
CA THR A 237 -23.53 -5.98 -7.78
C THR A 237 -22.60 -4.77 -7.74
N PHE A 238 -22.99 -3.70 -7.05
CA PHE A 238 -22.16 -2.52 -6.79
C PHE A 238 -20.92 -2.87 -5.96
N ILE A 239 -21.09 -3.62 -4.86
CA ILE A 239 -19.99 -4.05 -3.99
C ILE A 239 -18.95 -4.83 -4.81
N GLY A 240 -19.39 -5.76 -5.65
CA GLY A 240 -18.49 -6.49 -6.54
C GLY A 240 -17.75 -5.59 -7.54
N ALA A 241 -18.40 -4.55 -8.07
CA ALA A 241 -17.76 -3.57 -8.94
C ALA A 241 -16.68 -2.75 -8.20
N VAL A 242 -16.93 -2.38 -6.94
CA VAL A 242 -15.94 -1.71 -6.06
C VAL A 242 -14.75 -2.63 -5.80
N LEU A 243 -14.97 -3.89 -5.41
CA LEU A 243 -13.88 -4.81 -5.12
C LEU A 243 -13.03 -5.13 -6.37
N ARG A 244 -13.64 -5.09 -7.55
CA ARG A 244 -12.92 -5.25 -8.83
C ARG A 244 -11.93 -4.12 -9.11
N THR A 245 -12.05 -2.96 -8.47
CA THR A 245 -11.04 -1.88 -8.63
C THR A 245 -9.76 -2.17 -7.86
N LEU A 246 -9.79 -3.12 -6.92
CA LEU A 246 -8.65 -3.43 -6.08
C LEU A 246 -7.54 -4.11 -6.90
N PRO A 247 -6.27 -3.72 -6.68
CA PRO A 247 -5.17 -4.38 -7.34
C PRO A 247 -5.12 -5.88 -6.99
N GLY A 248 -5.21 -6.72 -8.03
CA GLY A 248 -5.01 -8.16 -7.87
C GLY A 248 -6.30 -8.90 -7.57
N THR A 249 -7.46 -8.32 -7.86
CA THR A 249 -8.73 -9.04 -7.87
C THR A 249 -9.08 -9.56 -9.27
N GLN A 250 -9.68 -10.74 -9.32
CA GLN A 250 -10.27 -11.37 -10.50
C GLN A 250 -11.77 -11.58 -10.27
N LEU A 251 -12.54 -11.51 -11.36
CA LEU A 251 -13.97 -11.81 -11.38
C LEU A 251 -14.22 -13.20 -11.97
N LEU A 252 -14.88 -14.06 -11.21
CA LEU A 252 -15.48 -15.31 -11.67
C LEU A 252 -17.00 -15.10 -11.79
N LEU A 253 -17.62 -15.49 -12.90
CA LEU A 253 -19.01 -15.10 -13.19
C LEU A 253 -20.07 -16.10 -12.69
N GLN A 254 -19.68 -17.26 -12.16
CA GLN A 254 -20.62 -18.34 -11.79
C GLN A 254 -20.20 -19.08 -10.50
N PRO A 255 -20.72 -18.71 -9.31
CA PRO A 255 -21.45 -17.46 -9.02
C PRO A 255 -20.53 -16.22 -9.12
N PRO A 256 -21.07 -14.99 -9.26
CA PRO A 256 -20.27 -13.77 -9.30
C PRO A 256 -19.40 -13.67 -8.04
N THR A 257 -18.11 -13.88 -8.20
CA THR A 257 -17.14 -14.00 -7.11
C THR A 257 -15.94 -13.14 -7.42
N ILE A 258 -15.57 -12.27 -6.49
CA ILE A 258 -14.30 -11.55 -6.53
C ILE A 258 -13.28 -12.36 -5.73
N SER A 259 -12.23 -12.81 -6.38
CA SER A 259 -11.11 -13.50 -5.74
C SER A 259 -9.88 -12.60 -5.80
N LEU A 260 -9.09 -12.56 -4.74
CA LEU A 260 -7.70 -12.16 -4.88
C LEU A 260 -7.01 -13.21 -5.74
N GLU A 261 -6.27 -12.78 -6.76
CA GLU A 261 -5.34 -13.68 -7.43
C GLU A 261 -4.39 -14.20 -6.34
N PRO A 262 -4.24 -15.53 -6.14
CA PRO A 262 -3.01 -16.00 -5.51
C PRO A 262 -1.90 -15.39 -6.36
N PRO A 263 -0.93 -14.64 -5.80
CA PRO A 263 -0.18 -13.72 -6.64
C PRO A 263 0.60 -14.52 -7.68
N SER A 264 0.06 -14.59 -8.90
CA SER A 264 0.56 -15.44 -9.95
C SER A 264 1.79 -14.77 -10.52
N ASP A 265 2.69 -15.59 -11.08
CA ASP A 265 3.89 -15.16 -11.77
C ASP A 265 3.65 -13.84 -12.54
N ARG A 266 4.32 -12.76 -12.13
CA ARG A 266 4.56 -11.62 -13.03
C ARG A 266 5.63 -12.00 -14.07
N SER A 267 5.45 -13.18 -14.67
CA SER A 267 5.92 -13.57 -15.98
C SER A 267 4.88 -14.45 -16.68
N THR A 268 3.59 -14.06 -16.66
CA THR A 268 2.74 -14.00 -17.87
C THR A 268 1.35 -13.43 -17.53
N ALA A 269 1.05 -12.28 -18.13
CA ALA A 269 -0.28 -11.66 -18.30
C ALA A 269 -0.98 -11.01 -17.07
N ARG A 270 -0.65 -9.73 -16.80
CA ARG A 270 -1.70 -8.69 -16.79
C ARG A 270 -1.78 -8.10 -18.20
N PRO A 271 -2.96 -7.62 -18.66
CA PRO A 271 -3.07 -6.78 -19.83
C PRO A 271 -2.45 -5.41 -19.50
N GLY A 272 -1.13 -5.32 -19.56
CA GLY A 272 -0.47 -4.06 -19.79
C GLY A 272 -0.78 -3.66 -21.23
N ARG A 273 -1.07 -2.38 -21.45
CA ARG A 273 -0.69 -1.74 -22.73
C ARG A 273 0.70 -2.27 -23.10
N GLY A 274 0.78 -3.06 -24.16
CA GLY A 274 1.97 -3.83 -24.48
C GLY A 274 3.19 -2.93 -24.66
N THR A 275 4.26 -3.24 -23.94
CA THR A 275 5.64 -2.98 -24.38
C THR A 275 6.15 -4.24 -25.06
N SER A 276 5.55 -4.58 -26.21
CA SER A 276 6.39 -5.05 -27.31
C SER A 276 7.30 -3.87 -27.68
N MET A 277 8.59 -4.07 -27.92
CA MET A 277 9.28 -3.16 -28.83
C MET A 277 8.39 -3.08 -30.08
N PRO A 278 7.86 -1.90 -30.45
CA PRO A 278 6.84 -1.83 -31.48
C PRO A 278 7.43 -2.42 -32.77
N SER A 279 6.89 -3.55 -33.20
CA SER A 279 7.09 -4.06 -34.55
C SER A 279 6.13 -3.30 -35.45
N GLY A 280 6.58 -2.12 -35.84
CA GLY A 280 5.78 -1.09 -36.51
C GLY A 280 6.25 0.30 -36.07
N PRO A 281 5.74 1.39 -36.67
CA PRO A 281 6.09 2.74 -36.25
C PRO A 281 5.93 2.88 -34.73
N LEU A 282 7.01 3.31 -34.06
CA LEU A 282 7.04 3.49 -32.59
C LEU A 282 6.03 4.57 -32.13
N ASP A 283 5.64 5.44 -33.06
CA ASP A 283 4.60 6.43 -32.90
C ASP A 283 3.28 5.91 -33.49
N LYS A 284 2.31 5.66 -32.62
CA LYS A 284 0.94 5.35 -33.00
C LYS A 284 0.10 6.60 -32.77
N GLN A 285 -0.54 7.14 -33.81
CA GLN A 285 -1.53 8.20 -33.63
C GLN A 285 -2.74 7.64 -32.86
N VAL A 286 -2.86 8.03 -31.60
CA VAL A 286 -4.01 7.73 -30.74
C VAL A 286 -4.87 8.98 -30.68
N THR A 287 -6.14 8.89 -31.07
CA THR A 287 -7.13 9.94 -30.85
C THR A 287 -7.44 10.00 -29.36
N ARG A 288 -6.66 10.81 -28.62
CA ARG A 288 -6.88 11.03 -27.18
C ARG A 288 -7.78 12.25 -27.02
N ASN A 289 -8.91 12.09 -26.33
CA ASN A 289 -9.65 13.25 -25.84
C ASN A 289 -8.70 14.07 -24.96
N THR A 290 -8.32 15.23 -25.47
CA THR A 290 -7.38 16.12 -24.81
C THR A 290 -8.17 17.05 -23.93
N ARG A 291 -7.77 17.15 -22.66
CA ARG A 291 -8.33 18.12 -21.71
C ARG A 291 -7.89 19.51 -22.15
N THR A 292 -8.70 20.17 -22.98
CA THR A 292 -8.39 21.47 -23.57
C THR A 292 -8.39 22.57 -22.51
N GLU A 293 -9.12 22.36 -21.42
CA GLU A 293 -9.26 23.33 -20.33
C GLU A 293 -8.08 23.31 -19.35
N GLN A 294 -7.39 22.18 -19.15
CA GLN A 294 -6.29 22.09 -18.17
C GLN A 294 -5.13 23.08 -18.48
N PRO A 295 -4.69 23.26 -19.74
CA PRO A 295 -3.74 24.32 -20.09
C PRO A 295 -4.30 25.73 -19.87
N ALA A 296 -5.62 25.93 -20.07
CA ALA A 296 -6.27 27.21 -19.83
C ALA A 296 -6.35 27.53 -18.33
N LEU A 297 -6.69 26.55 -17.49
CA LEU A 297 -6.68 26.65 -16.02
C LEU A 297 -5.28 26.97 -15.49
N ARG A 298 -4.26 26.25 -16.01
CA ARG A 298 -2.88 26.53 -15.61
C ARG A 298 -2.47 27.95 -16.00
N ARG A 299 -2.86 28.42 -17.18
CA ARG A 299 -2.60 29.80 -17.63
C ARG A 299 -3.37 30.84 -16.80
N SER A 300 -4.61 30.58 -16.39
CA SER A 300 -5.38 31.52 -15.55
C SER A 300 -4.76 31.68 -14.17
N LEU A 301 -4.24 30.61 -13.58
CA LEU A 301 -3.65 30.63 -12.24
C LEU A 301 -2.20 31.16 -12.22
N VAL A 302 -1.37 30.74 -13.18
CA VAL A 302 0.07 31.08 -13.20
C VAL A 302 0.34 32.40 -13.94
N GLY A 303 -0.39 32.67 -15.01
CA GLY A 303 -0.07 33.75 -15.94
C GLY A 303 1.36 33.63 -16.47
N ASN A 304 2.15 34.69 -16.30
CA ASN A 304 3.55 34.79 -16.74
C ASN A 304 4.56 34.64 -15.58
N LYS A 305 4.12 34.18 -14.40
CA LYS A 305 4.99 34.07 -13.23
C LYS A 305 5.95 32.88 -13.36
N SER A 306 7.19 33.04 -12.89
CA SER A 306 8.18 31.94 -12.76
C SER A 306 8.18 31.31 -11.37
N ILE A 307 7.73 32.06 -10.36
CA ILE A 307 7.58 31.64 -8.96
C ILE A 307 6.16 32.00 -8.51
N SER A 308 5.52 31.10 -7.78
CA SER A 308 4.23 31.38 -7.15
C SER A 308 4.08 30.61 -5.83
N GLN A 309 3.00 30.90 -5.11
CA GLN A 309 2.74 30.34 -3.80
C GLN A 309 1.78 29.14 -3.91
N CYS A 310 2.00 28.11 -3.10
CA CYS A 310 0.97 27.11 -2.88
C CYS A 310 -0.17 27.70 -2.05
N ALA A 311 -1.42 27.51 -2.51
CA ALA A 311 -2.62 28.00 -1.85
C ALA A 311 -2.91 27.35 -0.49
N LEU A 312 -2.23 26.25 -0.17
CA LEU A 312 -2.44 25.45 1.03
C LEU A 312 -1.29 25.65 2.04
N CYS A 313 -0.04 25.37 1.68
CA CYS A 313 1.08 25.54 2.61
C CYS A 313 1.67 26.95 2.65
N GLY A 314 1.32 27.82 1.69
CA GLY A 314 1.86 29.18 1.65
C GLY A 314 3.33 29.29 1.22
N GLU A 315 3.99 28.20 0.83
CA GLU A 315 5.38 28.24 0.39
C GLU A 315 5.52 28.79 -1.04
N GLU A 316 6.49 29.67 -1.26
CA GLU A 316 6.86 30.15 -2.59
C GLU A 316 7.80 29.17 -3.29
N MET A 317 7.48 28.82 -4.54
CA MET A 317 8.29 27.87 -5.31
C MET A 317 8.20 28.10 -6.81
N PRO A 318 9.20 27.61 -7.57
CA PRO A 318 9.12 27.58 -9.02
C PRO A 318 7.84 26.89 -9.51
N ILE A 319 7.22 27.45 -10.55
CA ILE A 319 5.92 26.99 -11.06
C ILE A 319 5.89 25.53 -11.52
N GLU A 320 7.05 24.94 -11.82
CA GLU A 320 7.20 23.51 -12.14
C GLU A 320 6.88 22.58 -10.96
N PHE A 321 6.96 23.07 -9.72
CA PHE A 321 6.59 22.34 -8.50
C PHE A 321 5.15 22.59 -8.06
N LEU A 322 4.41 23.42 -8.81
CA LEU A 322 2.99 23.68 -8.58
C LEU A 322 2.13 23.02 -9.66
N VAL A 323 1.01 22.46 -9.21
CA VAL A 323 -0.04 21.92 -10.07
C VAL A 323 -1.28 22.81 -10.01
N ALA A 324 -1.97 22.93 -11.14
CA ALA A 324 -3.29 23.56 -11.21
C ALA A 324 -4.34 22.51 -10.83
N ALA A 325 -4.63 22.44 -9.54
CA ALA A 325 -5.58 21.50 -8.95
C ALA A 325 -7.01 22.04 -9.09
N HIS A 326 -7.98 21.17 -9.36
CA HIS A 326 -9.38 21.55 -9.23
C HIS A 326 -9.80 21.45 -7.76
N ILE A 327 -10.53 22.45 -7.26
CA ILE A 327 -11.07 22.48 -5.89
C ILE A 327 -12.18 21.41 -5.75
N LYS A 328 -13.08 21.32 -6.73
CA LYS A 328 -14.04 20.22 -6.89
C LYS A 328 -13.49 19.19 -7.87
N GLN A 329 -13.63 17.90 -7.57
CA GLN A 329 -13.08 16.84 -8.43
C GLN A 329 -13.62 16.94 -9.86
N ARG A 330 -12.71 17.05 -10.84
CA ARG A 330 -13.03 17.37 -12.24
C ARG A 330 -14.03 16.41 -12.90
N SER A 331 -13.99 15.12 -12.57
CA SER A 331 -14.92 14.12 -13.12
C SER A 331 -16.37 14.39 -12.73
N LEU A 332 -16.58 15.10 -11.62
CA LEU A 332 -17.90 15.47 -11.09
C LEU A 332 -18.26 16.93 -11.33
N CYS A 333 -17.42 17.67 -12.08
CA CYS A 333 -17.77 19.00 -12.54
C CYS A 333 -18.73 18.92 -13.74
N SER A 334 -19.76 19.76 -13.75
CA SER A 334 -20.52 20.07 -14.97
C SER A 334 -19.61 20.78 -15.99
N ASP A 335 -20.06 20.90 -17.23
CA ASP A 335 -19.27 21.59 -18.25
C ASP A 335 -19.16 23.09 -17.95
N GLU A 336 -20.18 23.68 -17.33
CA GLU A 336 -20.14 25.05 -16.80
C GLU A 336 -19.08 25.17 -15.69
N GLU A 337 -19.03 24.24 -14.74
CA GLU A 337 -18.03 24.25 -13.66
C GLU A 337 -16.61 24.03 -14.20
N LYS A 338 -16.42 23.16 -15.22
CA LYS A 338 -15.11 23.00 -15.89
C LYS A 338 -14.67 24.27 -16.62
N SER A 339 -15.62 25.07 -17.09
CA SER A 339 -15.36 26.34 -17.77
C SER A 339 -15.13 27.51 -16.81
N ASP A 340 -15.42 27.35 -15.52
CA ASP A 340 -15.25 28.35 -14.46
C ASP A 340 -13.77 28.43 -14.00
N LEU A 341 -12.86 28.69 -14.94
CA LEU A 341 -11.41 28.65 -14.75
C LEU A 341 -10.87 29.65 -13.70
N VAL A 342 -11.69 30.61 -13.31
CA VAL A 342 -11.35 31.63 -12.31
C VAL A 342 -11.57 31.08 -10.90
N ASN A 343 -12.62 30.29 -10.70
CA ASN A 343 -13.06 29.87 -9.37
C ASN A 343 -12.85 28.39 -9.10
N ILE A 344 -12.72 27.54 -10.12
CA ILE A 344 -12.61 26.08 -9.96
C ILE A 344 -11.22 25.60 -9.56
N GLY A 345 -10.19 26.43 -9.74
CA GLY A 345 -8.79 26.01 -9.59
C GLY A 345 -8.04 26.69 -8.46
N MET A 346 -7.01 26.00 -7.97
CA MET A 346 -6.01 26.54 -7.05
C MET A 346 -4.61 25.98 -7.38
N LEU A 347 -3.56 26.66 -6.94
CA LEU A 347 -2.19 26.14 -7.04
C LEU A 347 -1.86 25.30 -5.80
N ALA A 348 -1.58 24.02 -6.00
CA ALA A 348 -1.12 23.12 -4.94
C ALA A 348 0.32 22.67 -5.20
N CYS A 349 1.11 22.43 -4.15
CA CYS A 349 2.48 21.93 -4.31
C CYS A 349 2.49 20.42 -4.53
N LYS A 350 3.43 19.98 -5.37
CA LYS A 350 3.72 18.55 -5.62
C LYS A 350 4.43 17.86 -4.44
N PHE A 351 4.75 18.60 -3.37
CA PHE A 351 5.41 18.08 -2.17
C PHE A 351 4.42 17.59 -1.11
N GLY A 352 3.16 17.39 -1.49
CA GLY A 352 2.14 16.71 -0.69
C GLY A 352 0.86 17.49 -0.44
N CYS A 353 0.80 18.81 -0.70
CA CYS A 353 -0.46 19.55 -0.50
C CYS A 353 -1.55 19.12 -1.50
N ASP A 354 -1.17 18.82 -2.74
CA ASP A 354 -2.08 18.29 -3.76
C ASP A 354 -2.69 16.95 -3.30
N ASP A 355 -1.82 15.99 -2.93
CA ASP A 355 -2.25 14.67 -2.48
C ASP A 355 -3.06 14.72 -1.18
N LEU A 356 -2.64 15.50 -0.18
CA LEU A 356 -3.35 15.62 1.10
C LEU A 356 -4.74 16.22 0.91
N TYR A 357 -4.90 17.16 -0.02
CA TYR A 357 -6.18 17.74 -0.36
C TYR A 357 -7.03 16.74 -1.15
N GLU A 358 -6.51 16.18 -2.25
CA GLU A 358 -7.24 15.24 -3.11
C GLU A 358 -7.73 13.99 -2.36
N LEU A 359 -6.91 13.49 -1.42
CA LEU A 359 -7.27 12.36 -0.56
C LEU A 359 -8.18 12.76 0.61
N GLY A 360 -8.41 14.05 0.85
CA GLY A 360 -9.33 14.55 1.86
C GLY A 360 -8.79 14.63 3.29
N TYR A 361 -7.47 14.52 3.47
CA TYR A 361 -6.83 14.70 4.78
C TYR A 361 -6.83 16.16 5.25
N ILE A 362 -6.93 17.10 4.31
CA ILE A 362 -7.17 18.51 4.58
C ILE A 362 -8.34 19.02 3.76
N SER A 363 -9.00 20.05 4.23
CA SER A 363 -9.98 20.84 3.47
C SER A 363 -9.92 22.29 3.92
N VAL A 364 -10.84 23.12 3.44
CA VAL A 364 -10.95 24.54 3.82
C VAL A 364 -12.35 24.77 4.34
N ASP A 365 -12.50 25.39 5.51
CA ASP A 365 -13.79 25.70 6.17
C ASP A 365 -14.52 26.91 5.54
N PRO A 366 -15.75 27.25 5.97
CA PRO A 366 -16.48 28.42 5.45
C PRO A 366 -15.81 29.77 5.69
N SER A 367 -14.87 29.86 6.65
CA SER A 367 -14.09 31.07 6.94
C SER A 367 -12.83 31.18 6.07
N GLY A 368 -12.51 30.15 5.29
CA GLY A 368 -11.31 30.09 4.45
C GLY A 368 -10.08 29.52 5.17
N VAL A 369 -10.27 28.88 6.32
CA VAL A 369 -9.18 28.30 7.13
C VAL A 369 -9.06 26.81 6.84
N ILE A 370 -7.81 26.33 6.79
CA ILE A 370 -7.50 24.92 6.53
C ILE A 370 -7.82 24.08 7.77
N VAL A 371 -8.54 23.00 7.53
CA VAL A 371 -8.96 22.01 8.52
C VAL A 371 -8.31 20.69 8.16
N ALA A 372 -7.73 20.00 9.15
CA ALA A 372 -7.05 18.72 8.96
C ALA A 372 -7.84 17.59 9.63
N ALA A 373 -7.82 16.39 9.05
CA ALA A 373 -8.38 15.19 9.67
C ALA A 373 -7.51 14.72 10.84
N SER A 374 -8.08 13.92 11.76
CA SER A 374 -7.29 13.32 12.83
C SER A 374 -6.20 12.41 12.24
N ALA A 375 -5.00 12.49 12.83
CA ALA A 375 -3.87 11.66 12.43
C ALA A 375 -3.83 10.31 13.15
N ASP A 376 -4.81 9.99 14.01
CA ASP A 376 -4.82 8.80 14.86
C ASP A 376 -4.79 7.48 14.06
N GLU A 377 -5.28 7.51 12.81
CA GLU A 377 -5.29 6.35 11.90
C GLU A 377 -4.06 6.26 10.98
N LEU A 378 -3.16 7.26 11.03
CA LEU A 378 -2.02 7.37 10.10
C LEU A 378 -0.72 6.90 10.76
N HIS A 379 -0.19 5.78 10.26
CA HIS A 379 1.11 5.26 10.67
C HIS A 379 2.25 6.10 10.06
N GLY A 380 2.71 7.14 10.78
CA GLY A 380 3.97 7.83 10.43
C GLY A 380 4.06 9.30 10.86
N ASN A 381 5.15 9.65 11.56
CA ASN A 381 5.37 11.00 12.11
C ASN A 381 5.37 12.13 11.07
N PHE A 382 5.69 11.83 9.80
CA PHE A 382 5.80 12.83 8.73
C PHE A 382 4.44 13.42 8.36
N ILE A 383 3.43 12.57 8.17
CA ILE A 383 2.09 13.02 7.74
C ILE A 383 1.41 13.78 8.88
N SER A 384 1.47 13.26 10.11
CA SER A 384 0.94 13.97 11.29
C SER A 384 1.58 15.36 11.45
N SER A 385 2.90 15.47 11.21
CA SER A 385 3.59 16.77 11.22
C SER A 385 3.14 17.68 10.08
N ALA A 386 2.90 17.14 8.88
CA ALA A 386 2.39 17.92 7.75
C ALA A 386 0.98 18.45 8.03
N LEU A 387 0.09 17.62 8.56
CA LEU A 387 -1.28 18.00 8.94
C LEU A 387 -1.27 19.08 10.03
N ALA A 388 -0.46 18.91 11.07
CA ALA A 388 -0.34 19.89 12.15
C ALA A 388 0.19 21.25 11.66
N ARG A 389 1.07 21.27 10.65
CA ARG A 389 1.55 22.53 10.04
C ARG A 389 0.48 23.24 9.21
N LEU A 390 -0.42 22.49 8.58
CA LEU A 390 -1.44 23.03 7.68
C LEU A 390 -2.71 23.46 8.42
N ALA A 391 -3.09 22.73 9.47
CA ALA A 391 -4.28 23.01 10.25
C ALA A 391 -4.24 24.44 10.83
N GLY A 392 -5.33 25.19 10.64
CA GLY A 392 -5.47 26.56 11.13
C GLY A 392 -4.85 27.64 10.23
N ALA A 393 -4.12 27.26 9.17
CA ALA A 393 -3.58 28.23 8.21
C ALA A 393 -4.67 28.73 7.23
N PRO A 394 -4.62 29.98 6.76
CA PRO A 394 -5.56 30.47 5.75
C PRO A 394 -5.26 29.86 4.37
N CYS A 395 -6.31 29.44 3.65
CA CYS A 395 -6.17 29.07 2.24
C CYS A 395 -6.23 30.32 1.37
N SER A 396 -5.12 30.68 0.72
CA SER A 396 -5.03 31.93 -0.06
C SER A 396 -5.86 31.91 -1.35
N ALA A 397 -6.34 30.73 -1.78
CA ALA A 397 -7.27 30.61 -2.90
C ALA A 397 -8.73 30.83 -2.50
N PHE A 398 -9.10 30.83 -1.21
CA PHE A 398 -10.49 30.90 -0.80
C PHE A 398 -11.11 32.28 -1.06
N THR A 399 -12.30 32.30 -1.68
CA THR A 399 -13.12 33.48 -1.90
C THR A 399 -14.60 33.14 -1.75
N SER A 400 -15.47 34.14 -1.59
CA SER A 400 -16.92 33.93 -1.59
C SER A 400 -17.42 33.32 -2.91
N ALA A 401 -16.75 33.60 -4.03
CA ALA A 401 -17.13 33.10 -5.35
C ALA A 401 -16.84 31.60 -5.56
N ASN A 402 -15.79 31.07 -4.91
CA ASN A 402 -15.42 29.65 -5.00
C ASN A 402 -15.79 28.82 -3.76
N ALA A 403 -16.42 29.43 -2.76
CA ALA A 403 -16.84 28.77 -1.52
C ALA A 403 -17.67 27.50 -1.75
N LYS A 404 -18.50 27.47 -2.81
CA LYS A 404 -19.30 26.30 -3.23
C LYS A 404 -18.45 25.07 -3.59
N TYR A 405 -17.27 25.26 -4.18
CA TYR A 405 -16.38 24.15 -4.55
C TYR A 405 -15.67 23.58 -3.33
N PHE A 406 -15.22 24.46 -2.41
CA PHE A 406 -14.68 24.03 -1.12
C PHE A 406 -15.74 23.35 -0.24
N GLN A 407 -16.99 23.83 -0.28
CA GLN A 407 -18.11 23.16 0.37
C GLN A 407 -18.30 21.75 -0.17
N TRP A 408 -18.34 21.58 -1.50
CA TRP A 408 -18.41 20.26 -2.11
C TRP A 408 -17.27 19.37 -1.64
N HIS A 409 -16.04 19.88 -1.60
CA HIS A 409 -14.89 19.11 -1.11
C HIS A 409 -15.06 18.67 0.35
N ARG A 410 -15.48 19.57 1.25
CA ARG A 410 -15.77 19.25 2.65
C ARG A 410 -16.82 18.16 2.80
N GLU A 411 -17.88 18.21 2.01
CA GLU A 411 -19.01 17.29 2.15
C GLU A 411 -18.74 15.90 1.56
N ASN A 412 -17.80 15.79 0.61
CA ASN A 412 -17.62 14.57 -0.19
C ASN A 412 -16.25 13.92 -0.03
N LYS A 413 -15.20 14.70 0.27
CA LYS A 413 -13.81 14.22 0.34
C LYS A 413 -13.21 14.31 1.74
N TYR A 414 -13.48 15.39 2.47
CA TYR A 414 -12.84 15.64 3.77
C TYR A 414 -13.16 14.56 4.81
N ARG A 415 -12.12 14.11 5.54
CA ARG A 415 -12.19 12.99 6.49
C ARG A 415 -12.41 13.41 7.95
N GLY A 416 -12.32 14.69 8.28
CA GLY A 416 -12.38 15.18 9.68
C GLY A 416 -13.78 15.30 10.29
N GLY A 417 -14.82 14.70 9.67
CA GLY A 417 -16.21 14.81 10.11
C GLY A 417 -16.93 16.08 9.64
N SER A 418 -18.25 16.11 9.82
CA SER A 418 -19.10 17.26 9.49
C SER A 418 -19.04 18.32 10.59
N PHE A 419 -18.79 19.58 10.18
CA PHE A 419 -18.86 20.75 11.06
C PHE A 419 -20.29 20.89 11.60
N GLU A 420 -20.50 20.70 12.90
CA GLU A 420 -21.70 21.22 13.54
C GLU A 420 -21.62 22.75 13.44
N LEU A 421 -22.49 23.32 12.61
CA LEU A 421 -22.74 24.76 12.60
C LEU A 421 -23.38 25.09 13.95
N HIS A 422 -22.61 25.67 14.86
CA HIS A 422 -23.16 26.34 16.04
C HIS A 422 -23.75 27.70 15.66
#